data_AF-A0A5S4FRW5-F1
#
_entry.id   AF-A0A5S4FRW5-F1
#
_cell.length_a   1.000
_cell.length_b   1.000
_cell.length_c   1.000
_cell.angle_alpha   90.00
_cell.angle_beta   90.00
_cell.angle_gamma   90.00
#
_symmetry.space_group_name_H-M   'P 1'
#
loop_
_entity.id
_entity.type
_entity.pdbx_description
1 polymer ?
#
loop_
_entity_poly.entity_id
_entity_poly.type
_entity_poly.pdbx_seq_one_letter_code
_entity_poly.pdbx_strand_id
1 'polypeptide(L)'
;MTGPQSLTFTDQIGILSQVTGRDIAIKHVSRQEWKAEMAEYIDGPVGDALLDYWQSCDGRPAELTPVVEDLTGRPARTFTSWAGEHRAAFLN
;
A
#
# COMPACT_ATOMS: atom_id res chain seq x y z
N MET A 1 9.11 11.10 -5.40
CA MET A 1 9.09 11.34 -3.93
C MET A 1 8.51 10.11 -3.28
N THR A 2 9.11 9.62 -2.19
CA THR A 2 8.73 8.37 -1.53
C THR A 2 8.50 8.58 -0.03
N GLY A 3 7.92 7.59 0.63
CA GLY A 3 8.04 7.45 2.09
C GLY A 3 9.46 7.05 2.50
N PRO A 4 9.72 6.90 3.82
CA PRO A 4 11.03 6.51 4.37
C PRO A 4 11.26 4.99 4.38
N GLN A 5 10.32 4.19 3.88
CA GLN A 5 10.33 2.73 3.95
C GLN A 5 9.74 2.14 2.65
N SER A 6 10.33 1.05 2.15
CA SER A 6 9.69 0.18 1.15
C SER A 6 8.94 -0.92 1.89
N LEU A 7 7.65 -1.10 1.60
CA LEU A 7 6.75 -2.00 2.33
C LEU A 7 5.93 -2.83 1.33
N THR A 8 5.88 -4.15 1.53
CA THR A 8 4.96 -5.03 0.81
C THR A 8 3.50 -4.75 1.24
N PHE A 9 2.52 -5.26 0.50
CA PHE A 9 1.12 -5.22 0.95
C PHE A 9 0.93 -5.95 2.28
N THR A 10 1.65 -7.05 2.51
CA THR A 10 1.64 -7.78 3.79
C THR A 10 2.15 -6.92 4.94
N ASP A 11 3.23 -6.17 4.74
CA ASP A 11 3.76 -5.25 5.77
C ASP A 11 2.77 -4.12 6.09
N GLN A 12 2.15 -3.54 5.05
CA GLN A 12 1.14 -2.49 5.21
C GLN A 12 -0.10 -3.00 5.96
N ILE A 13 -0.60 -4.19 5.63
CA ILE A 13 -1.72 -4.83 6.33
C ILE A 13 -1.33 -5.21 7.77
N GLY A 14 -0.10 -5.67 8.01
CA GLY A 14 0.42 -5.93 9.35
C GLY A 14 0.48 -4.67 10.22
N ILE A 15 0.93 -3.54 9.66
CA ILE A 15 0.90 -2.23 10.34
C ILE A 15 -0.55 -1.80 10.65
N LEU A 16 -1.48 -1.97 9.70
CA LEU A 16 -2.91 -1.67 9.94
C LEU A 16 -3.50 -2.56 11.04
N SER A 17 -3.17 -3.85 11.06
CA SER A 17 -3.58 -4.78 12.12
C SER A 17 -3.08 -4.33 13.49
N GLN A 18 -1.79 -4.02 13.63
CA GLN A 18 -1.19 -3.51 14.87
C GLN A 18 -1.82 -2.20 15.34
N VAL A 19 -2.02 -1.24 14.43
CA VAL A 19 -2.57 0.09 14.76
C VAL A 19 -4.06 0.01 15.10
N THR A 20 -4.84 -0.80 14.39
CA THR A 20 -6.28 -0.96 14.69
C THR A 20 -6.53 -1.83 15.90
N GLY A 21 -5.65 -2.80 16.19
CA GLY A 21 -5.88 -3.87 17.16
C GLY A 21 -6.81 -4.96 16.64
N ARG A 22 -7.02 -5.04 15.31
CA ARG A 22 -7.84 -6.06 14.64
C ARG A 22 -6.93 -7.08 13.95
N ASP A 23 -7.33 -8.34 13.96
CA ASP A 23 -6.78 -9.31 13.01
C ASP A 23 -7.33 -9.00 11.60
N ILE A 24 -6.46 -8.98 10.59
CA ILE A 24 -6.81 -8.65 9.19
C ILE A 24 -6.31 -9.78 8.29
N ALA A 25 -7.22 -10.69 7.93
CA ALA A 25 -6.91 -11.81 7.07
C ALA A 25 -6.57 -11.36 5.64
N ILE A 26 -5.44 -11.83 5.11
CA ILE A 26 -5.04 -11.61 3.71
C ILE A 26 -5.62 -12.72 2.84
N LYS A 27 -6.59 -12.39 1.97
CA LYS A 27 -7.09 -13.29 0.92
C LYS A 27 -6.27 -13.07 -0.35
N HIS A 28 -5.50 -14.08 -0.77
CA HIS A 28 -4.95 -14.10 -2.12
C HIS A 28 -6.07 -14.35 -3.14
N VAL A 29 -6.11 -13.54 -4.20
CA VAL A 29 -7.07 -13.64 -5.30
C VAL A 29 -6.32 -13.76 -6.64
N SER A 30 -6.94 -14.41 -7.61
CA SER A 30 -6.45 -14.41 -8.98
C SER A 30 -6.62 -13.04 -9.64
N ARG A 31 -5.87 -12.81 -10.72
CA ARG A 31 -6.01 -11.63 -11.60
C ARG A 31 -7.44 -11.44 -12.11
N GLN A 32 -8.15 -12.53 -12.41
CA GLN A 32 -9.52 -12.45 -12.93
C GLN A 32 -10.51 -12.04 -11.82
N GLU A 33 -10.37 -12.62 -10.62
CA GLU A 33 -11.19 -12.23 -9.46
C GLU A 33 -10.96 -10.77 -9.08
N TRP A 34 -9.70 -10.32 -8.96
CA TRP A 34 -9.40 -8.92 -8.63
C TRP A 34 -9.96 -7.94 -9.67
N LYS A 35 -9.82 -8.24 -10.97
CA LYS A 35 -10.40 -7.40 -12.04
C LYS A 35 -11.92 -7.37 -12.01
N ALA A 36 -12.57 -8.48 -11.63
CA ALA A 36 -14.03 -8.52 -11.47
C ALA A 36 -14.48 -7.72 -10.24
N GLU A 37 -13.79 -7.85 -9.10
CA GLU A 37 -14.05 -7.09 -7.87
C GLU A 37 -13.84 -5.57 -8.07
N MET A 38 -12.89 -5.16 -8.91
CA MET A 38 -12.55 -3.74 -9.15
C MET A 38 -13.23 -3.09 -10.37
N ALA A 39 -14.07 -3.81 -11.13
CA ALA A 39 -14.60 -3.37 -12.42
C ALA A 39 -15.43 -2.07 -12.37
N GLU A 40 -16.03 -1.73 -11.23
CA GLU A 40 -16.79 -0.48 -11.04
C GLU A 40 -15.89 0.74 -10.75
N TYR A 41 -14.63 0.51 -10.36
CA TYR A 41 -13.70 1.54 -9.88
C TYR A 41 -12.51 1.77 -10.82
N ILE A 42 -12.10 0.74 -11.57
CA ILE A 42 -10.90 0.73 -12.39
C ILE A 42 -11.22 0.15 -13.77
N ASP A 43 -10.97 0.93 -14.82
CA ASP A 43 -11.13 0.49 -16.21
C ASP A 43 -10.19 -0.69 -16.55
N GLY A 44 -10.64 -1.61 -17.40
CA GLY A 44 -10.00 -2.89 -17.67
C GLY A 44 -8.50 -2.80 -18.01
N PRO A 45 -8.09 -1.97 -18.99
CA PRO A 45 -6.68 -1.74 -19.33
C PRO A 45 -5.84 -1.14 -18.19
N VAL A 46 -6.43 -0.29 -17.34
CA VAL A 46 -5.74 0.28 -16.17
C VAL A 46 -5.53 -0.81 -15.11
N GLY A 47 -6.55 -1.65 -14.88
CA GLY A 47 -6.45 -2.80 -13.99
C GLY A 47 -5.41 -3.82 -14.46
N ASP A 48 -5.30 -4.06 -15.78
CA ASP A 48 -4.23 -4.90 -16.33
C ASP A 48 -2.84 -4.30 -16.09
N ALA A 49 -2.65 -3.00 -16.39
CA ALA A 49 -1.37 -2.33 -16.20
C ALA A 49 -0.93 -2.29 -14.72
N LEU A 50 -1.87 -2.11 -13.78
CA LEU A 50 -1.60 -2.15 -12.33
C LEU A 50 -1.14 -3.54 -11.88
N LEU A 51 -1.81 -4.60 -12.32
CA LEU A 51 -1.45 -5.97 -11.97
C LEU A 51 -0.11 -6.38 -12.61
N ASP A 52 0.17 -5.97 -13.84
CA ASP A 52 1.49 -6.16 -14.48
C ASP A 52 2.59 -5.42 -13.71
N TYR A 53 2.30 -4.20 -13.25
CA TYR A 53 3.22 -3.40 -12.45
C TYR A 53 3.49 -3.98 -11.06
N TRP A 54 2.49 -4.57 -10.39
CA TRP A 54 2.64 -5.24 -9.09
C TRP A 54 3.17 -6.68 -9.16
N GLN A 55 3.14 -7.32 -10.33
CA GLN A 55 3.88 -8.56 -10.60
C GLN A 55 5.34 -8.27 -11.02
N SER A 56 5.57 -7.11 -11.64
CA SER A 56 6.81 -6.36 -11.42
C SER A 56 6.87 -5.87 -9.97
N CYS A 57 8.02 -5.41 -9.48
CA CYS A 57 8.24 -5.03 -8.08
C CYS A 57 7.99 -6.11 -6.98
N ASP A 58 7.26 -7.21 -7.23
CA ASP A 58 7.15 -8.29 -6.24
C ASP A 58 8.53 -8.90 -5.95
N GLY A 59 8.78 -9.17 -4.66
CA GLY A 59 10.08 -9.52 -4.10
C GLY A 59 11.19 -8.47 -4.27
N ARG A 60 10.91 -7.27 -4.81
CA ARG A 60 11.92 -6.25 -5.14
C ARG A 60 11.63 -4.94 -4.38
N PRO A 61 12.42 -4.60 -3.35
CA PRO A 61 12.28 -3.33 -2.64
C PRO A 61 12.31 -2.13 -3.58
N ALA A 62 11.42 -1.18 -3.35
CA ALA A 62 11.40 0.08 -4.08
C ALA A 62 12.60 0.96 -3.68
N GLU A 63 13.16 1.68 -4.65
CA GLU A 63 14.18 2.69 -4.39
C GLU A 63 13.60 3.84 -3.57
N LEU A 64 14.28 4.21 -2.48
CA LEU A 64 13.86 5.28 -1.58
C LEU A 64 14.62 6.57 -1.89
N THR A 65 13.89 7.69 -1.81
CA THR A 65 14.39 9.02 -2.20
C THR A 65 14.36 10.00 -1.01
N PRO A 66 15.42 10.79 -0.77
CA PRO A 66 15.45 11.79 0.30
C PRO A 66 14.61 13.05 -0.01
N VAL A 67 14.06 13.16 -1.21
CA VAL A 67 13.45 14.39 -1.79
C VAL A 67 12.38 15.06 -0.91
N VAL A 68 11.70 14.31 -0.02
CA VAL A 68 10.78 14.93 0.96
C VAL A 68 11.54 15.79 1.97
N GLU A 69 12.66 15.28 2.50
CA GLU A 69 13.51 15.99 3.45
C GLU A 69 14.25 17.14 2.77
N ASP A 70 14.83 16.90 1.59
CA ASP A 70 15.53 17.92 0.79
C ASP A 70 14.66 19.16 0.51
N LEU A 71 13.37 18.95 0.22
CA LEU A 71 12.43 20.03 -0.14
C LEU A 71 11.70 20.66 1.04
N THR A 72 11.58 19.97 2.18
CA THR A 72 10.75 20.44 3.32
C THR A 72 11.51 20.65 4.63
N GLY A 73 12.77 20.23 4.71
CA GLY A 73 13.58 20.23 5.94
C GLY A 73 13.04 19.29 7.03
N ARG A 74 12.22 18.29 6.66
CA ARG A 74 11.61 17.31 7.57
C ARG A 74 11.60 15.92 6.94
N PRO A 75 11.93 14.85 7.69
CA PRO A 75 11.87 13.48 7.17
C PRO A 75 10.47 13.10 6.66
N ALA A 76 10.43 12.21 5.67
CA ALA A 76 9.18 11.62 5.19
C ALA A 76 8.45 10.86 6.31
N ARG A 77 7.11 10.98 6.37
CA ARG A 77 6.30 10.27 7.38
C ARG A 77 6.24 8.77 7.10
N THR A 78 6.30 7.96 8.15
CA THR A 78 6.13 6.50 8.05
C THR A 78 4.68 6.12 7.78
N PHE A 79 4.47 4.94 7.19
CA PHE A 79 3.13 4.39 7.02
C PHE A 79 2.44 4.15 8.37
N THR A 80 3.18 3.79 9.43
CA THR A 80 2.65 3.64 10.79
C THR A 80 2.10 4.96 11.36
N SER A 81 2.77 6.10 11.15
CA SER A 81 2.26 7.41 11.58
C SER A 81 0.94 7.72 10.87
N TRP A 82 0.93 7.55 9.55
CA TRP A 82 -0.28 7.75 8.74
C TRP A 82 -1.43 6.83 9.16
N ALA A 83 -1.17 5.53 9.34
CA ALA A 83 -2.17 4.57 9.79
C ALA A 83 -2.72 4.94 11.19
N GLY A 84 -1.88 5.45 12.10
CA GLY A 84 -2.29 5.93 13.41
C GLY A 84 -3.24 7.13 13.34
N GLU A 85 -2.88 8.14 12.54
CA GLU A 85 -3.69 9.34 12.28
C GLU A 85 -5.05 8.98 11.63
N HIS A 86 -5.04 8.02 10.70
CA HIS A 86 -6.23 7.60 9.94
C HIS A 86 -6.95 6.38 10.54
N ARG A 87 -6.57 5.91 11.74
CA ARG A 87 -7.05 4.67 12.35
C ARG A 87 -8.57 4.51 12.32
N ALA A 88 -9.31 5.59 12.56
CA ALA A 88 -10.78 5.59 12.60
C ALA A 88 -11.43 5.11 11.29
N ALA A 89 -10.79 5.27 10.13
CA ALA A 89 -11.28 4.78 8.84
C ALA A 89 -11.34 3.25 8.73
N PHE A 90 -10.65 2.52 9.63
CA PHE A 90 -10.49 1.06 9.62
C PHE A 90 -11.16 0.35 10.80
N LEU A 91 -11.96 1.07 11.60
CA LEU A 91 -12.65 0.53 12.78
C LEU A 91 -14.13 0.20 12.55
N ASN A 92 -14.67 0.58 11.40
CA ASN A 92 -16.02 0.23 10.96
C ASN A 92 -16.07 -1.16 10.29
#